data_AF-A0AAW5W079-F1
#
_entry.id   AF-A0AAW5W079-F1
#
_cell.length_a   1.000
_cell.length_b   1.000
_cell.length_c   1.000
_cell.angle_alpha   90.00
_cell.angle_beta   90.00
_cell.angle_gamma   90.00
#
_symmetry.space_group_name_H-M   'P 1'
#
loop_
_entity.id
_entity.type
_entity.pdbx_description
1 polymer ?
#
loop_
_entity_poly.entity_id
_entity_poly.type
_entity_poly.pdbx_seq_one_letter_code
_entity_poly.pdbx_strand_id
1 'polypeptide(L)'
;METTEISLGWINLIWCAATLFMVFLAALKFKAGSQPIGAVVVMVLGIGQIVAVLTGYETIAQIACIAMLGTAFLLVIGQERWKAKRRGD
;
A
#
# COMPACT_ATOMS: atom_id res chain seq x y z
N MET A 1 -19.91 28.38 1.00
CA MET A 1 -18.69 27.66 0.59
C MET A 1 -18.50 26.47 1.52
N GLU A 2 -19.42 25.51 1.50
CA GLU A 2 -19.47 24.36 2.44
C GLU A 2 -19.29 23.01 1.73
N THR A 3 -19.00 23.00 0.42
CA THR A 3 -18.96 21.78 -0.39
C THR A 3 -17.59 21.10 -0.44
N THR A 4 -16.54 21.74 0.08
CA THR A 4 -15.16 21.21 -0.01
C THR A 4 -14.78 20.25 1.12
N GLU A 5 -15.34 20.39 2.34
CA GLU A 5 -14.95 19.54 3.48
C GLU A 5 -15.49 18.11 3.36
N ILE A 6 -16.69 17.94 2.78
CA ILE A 6 -17.28 16.62 2.54
C ILE A 6 -16.42 15.83 1.53
N SER A 7 -15.85 16.49 0.52
CA SER A 7 -15.05 15.84 -0.52
C SER A 7 -13.75 15.21 0.03
N LEU A 8 -13.04 15.91 0.92
CA LEU A 8 -11.76 15.44 1.48
C LEU A 8 -11.92 14.24 2.42
N GLY A 9 -12.97 14.21 3.24
CA GLY A 9 -13.22 13.11 4.17
C GLY A 9 -13.48 11.77 3.47
N TRP A 10 -14.30 11.77 2.41
CA TRP A 10 -14.58 10.58 1.62
C TRP A 10 -13.34 10.08 0.86
N ILE A 11 -12.53 11.00 0.34
CA ILE A 11 -11.26 10.66 -0.32
C ILE A 11 -10.34 9.96 0.68
N ASN A 12 -10.11 10.53 1.87
CA ASN A 12 -9.28 9.90 2.91
C ASN A 12 -9.80 8.52 3.32
N LEU A 13 -11.12 8.34 3.39
CA LEU A 13 -11.74 7.05 3.70
C LEU A 13 -11.46 6.00 2.61
N ILE A 14 -11.54 6.40 1.33
CA ILE A 14 -11.19 5.54 0.18
C ILE A 14 -9.70 5.17 0.23
N TRP A 15 -8.81 6.12 0.52
CA TRP A 15 -7.38 5.85 0.66
C TRP A 15 -7.09 4.89 1.82
N CYS A 16 -7.73 5.07 2.97
CA CYS A 16 -7.59 4.15 4.09
C CYS A 16 -8.08 2.74 3.76
N ALA A 17 -9.22 2.61 3.07
CA ALA A 17 -9.75 1.33 2.61
C ALA A 17 -8.81 0.64 1.61
N ALA A 18 -8.24 1.41 0.66
CA ALA A 18 -7.26 0.90 -0.31
C ALA A 18 -5.97 0.43 0.39
N THR A 19 -5.50 1.17 1.38
CA THR A 19 -4.34 0.79 2.20
C THR A 19 -4.58 -0.51 2.96
N LEU A 20 -5.72 -0.65 3.63
CA LEU A 20 -6.09 -1.89 4.32
C LEU A 20 -6.14 -3.08 3.35
N PHE A 21 -6.70 -2.88 2.16
CA PHE A 21 -6.74 -3.92 1.13
C PHE A 21 -5.34 -4.31 0.64
N MET A 22 -4.43 -3.35 0.45
CA MET A 22 -3.04 -3.64 0.07
C MET A 22 -2.27 -4.39 1.16
N VAL A 23 -2.45 -4.01 2.43
CA VAL A 23 -1.89 -4.73 3.58
C VAL A 23 -2.41 -6.17 3.62
N PHE A 24 -3.70 -6.37 3.37
CA PHE A 24 -4.31 -7.70 3.31
C PHE A 24 -3.73 -8.56 2.18
N LEU A 25 -3.63 -8.01 0.96
CA LEU A 25 -3.01 -8.71 -0.17
C LEU A 25 -1.54 -9.04 0.10
N ALA A 26 -0.81 -8.14 0.75
CA ALA A 26 0.55 -8.39 1.19
C ALA A 26 0.60 -9.56 2.19
N ALA A 27 -0.27 -9.59 3.21
CA ALA A 27 -0.35 -10.70 4.15
C ALA A 27 -0.63 -12.05 3.46
N LEU A 28 -1.49 -12.08 2.44
CA LEU A 28 -1.73 -13.27 1.62
C LEU A 28 -0.48 -13.67 0.84
N LYS A 29 0.22 -12.73 0.21
CA LYS A 29 1.48 -12.98 -0.52
C LYS A 29 2.60 -13.48 0.40
N PHE A 30 2.65 -12.98 1.65
CA PHE A 30 3.56 -13.45 2.70
C PHE A 30 3.26 -14.91 3.06
N LYS A 31 1.99 -15.22 3.36
CA LYS A 31 1.54 -16.57 3.68
C LYS A 31 1.78 -17.57 2.53
N ALA A 32 1.63 -17.12 1.29
CA ALA A 32 1.89 -17.93 0.10
C ALA A 32 3.38 -18.11 -0.23
N GLY A 33 4.29 -17.46 0.51
CA GLY A 33 5.74 -17.55 0.30
C GLY A 33 6.25 -16.91 -1.01
N SER A 34 5.38 -16.25 -1.78
CA SER A 34 5.74 -15.75 -3.11
C SER A 34 6.66 -14.52 -3.08
N GLN A 35 6.45 -13.62 -2.12
CA GLN A 35 7.23 -12.39 -1.92
C GLN A 35 7.16 -11.94 -0.45
N PRO A 36 7.78 -12.70 0.47
CA PRO A 36 7.65 -12.43 1.91
C PRO A 36 8.23 -11.08 2.32
N ILE A 37 9.42 -10.73 1.83
CA ILE A 37 10.08 -9.44 2.17
C ILE A 37 9.26 -8.26 1.67
N GLY A 38 8.83 -8.30 0.41
CA GLY A 38 8.00 -7.25 -0.18
C GLY A 38 6.67 -7.05 0.52
N ALA A 39 6.02 -8.16 0.86
CA ALA A 39 4.79 -8.14 1.63
C ALA A 39 4.98 -7.49 3.00
N VAL A 40 6.06 -7.83 3.72
CA VAL A 40 6.37 -7.23 5.03
C VAL A 40 6.54 -5.71 4.92
N VAL A 41 7.27 -5.23 3.90
CA VAL A 41 7.46 -3.79 3.70
C VAL A 41 6.13 -3.07 3.44
N VAL A 42 5.25 -3.63 2.59
CA VAL A 42 3.91 -3.07 2.33
C VAL A 42 3.05 -3.07 3.61
N MET A 43 3.12 -4.13 4.41
CA MET A 43 2.38 -4.20 5.68
C MET A 43 2.84 -3.14 6.68
N VAL A 44 4.15 -2.95 6.86
CA VAL A 44 4.72 -1.95 7.79
C VAL A 44 4.35 -0.52 7.35
N LEU A 45 4.47 -0.22 6.06
CA LEU A 45 4.12 1.09 5.52
C LEU A 45 2.61 1.36 5.64
N GLY A 46 1.77 0.34 5.43
CA GLY A 46 0.32 0.47 5.60
C GLY A 46 -0.13 0.69 7.04
N ILE A 47 0.46 -0.03 8.00
CA ILE A 47 0.20 0.21 9.42
C ILE A 47 0.68 1.61 9.80
N GLY A 48 1.87 2.02 9.35
CA GLY A 48 2.41 3.37 9.59
C GLY A 48 1.50 4.48 9.07
N GLN A 49 0.92 4.30 7.88
CA GLN A 49 -0.07 5.23 7.34
C GLN A 49 -1.33 5.28 8.21
N ILE A 50 -1.90 4.14 8.59
CA ILE A 50 -3.13 4.08 9.41
C ILE A 50 -2.91 4.81 10.74
N VAL A 51 -1.78 4.55 11.41
CA VAL A 51 -1.41 5.23 12.65
C VAL A 51 -1.27 6.74 12.41
N ALA A 52 -0.55 7.14 11.38
CA ALA A 52 -0.35 8.56 11.04
C ALA A 52 -1.67 9.30 10.79
N VAL A 53 -2.62 8.68 10.07
CA VAL A 53 -3.98 9.21 9.84
C VAL A 53 -4.71 9.37 11.18
N LEU A 54 -4.71 8.34 12.03
CA LEU A 54 -5.39 8.39 13.33
C LEU A 54 -4.82 9.45 14.28
N THR A 55 -3.52 9.73 14.18
CA THR A 55 -2.84 10.76 14.97
C THR A 55 -2.92 12.17 14.38
N GLY A 56 -3.56 12.35 13.21
CA GLY A 56 -3.68 13.65 12.55
C GLY A 56 -2.42 14.13 11.82
N TYR A 57 -1.42 13.26 11.62
CA TYR A 57 -0.21 13.56 10.84
C TYR A 57 -0.44 13.29 9.35
N GLU A 58 -1.26 14.11 8.69
CA GLU A 58 -1.65 13.91 7.29
C GLU A 58 -0.47 13.84 6.32
N THR A 59 0.57 14.66 6.51
CA THR A 59 1.77 14.65 5.67
C THR A 59 2.52 13.32 5.76
N ILE A 60 2.63 12.77 6.97
CA ILE A 60 3.32 11.49 7.20
C ILE A 60 2.48 10.34 6.60
N ALA A 61 1.15 10.41 6.75
CA ALA A 61 0.24 9.45 6.13
C ALA A 61 0.36 9.43 4.60
N GLN A 62 0.43 10.61 3.96
CA GLN A 62 0.61 10.71 2.52
C GLN A 62 1.97 10.16 2.06
N ILE A 63 3.05 10.47 2.77
CA ILE A 63 4.39 9.92 2.46
C ILE A 63 4.38 8.39 2.58
N ALA A 64 3.77 7.86 3.64
CA ALA A 64 3.64 6.41 3.85
C ALA A 64 2.81 5.75 2.73
N CYS A 65 1.72 6.40 2.30
CA CYS A 65 0.90 5.93 1.19
C CYS A 65 1.68 5.86 -0.13
N ILE A 66 2.44 6.92 -0.45
CA ILE A 66 3.27 6.98 -1.67
C ILE A 66 4.36 5.90 -1.62
N ALA A 67 5.05 5.75 -0.50
CA ALA A 67 6.09 4.73 -0.32
C ALA A 67 5.53 3.30 -0.48
N MET A 68 4.32 3.07 0.02
CA MET A 68 3.63 1.79 -0.10
C MET A 68 3.26 1.48 -1.55
N LEU A 69 2.69 2.44 -2.27
CA LEU A 69 2.38 2.30 -3.70
C LEU A 69 3.64 2.04 -4.52
N GLY A 70 4.72 2.80 -4.28
CA GLY A 70 6.00 2.60 -4.95
C GLY A 70 6.57 1.21 -4.70
N THR A 71 6.50 0.74 -3.46
CA THR A 71 6.95 -0.62 -3.09
C THR A 71 6.08 -1.68 -3.76
N ALA A 72 4.75 -1.53 -3.73
CA ALA A 72 3.83 -2.47 -4.37
C ALA A 72 4.10 -2.57 -5.88
N PHE A 73 4.33 -1.43 -6.54
CA PHE A 73 4.65 -1.38 -7.96
C PHE A 73 5.99 -2.08 -8.29
N LEU A 74 7.04 -1.81 -7.51
CA LEU A 74 8.34 -2.48 -7.65
C LEU A 74 8.21 -4.00 -7.47
N LEU A 75 7.37 -4.44 -6.54
CA LEU A 75 7.10 -5.86 -6.33
C LEU A 75 6.38 -6.50 -7.50
N VAL A 76 5.39 -5.82 -8.08
CA VAL A 76 4.69 -6.28 -9.29
C VAL A 76 5.66 -6.42 -10.45
N ILE A 77 6.49 -5.40 -10.72
CA ILE A 77 7.53 -5.46 -11.75
C ILE A 77 8.49 -6.61 -11.49
N GLY A 78 8.94 -6.78 -10.25
CA GLY A 78 9.83 -7.86 -9.86
C GLY A 78 9.21 -9.24 -10.11
N GLN A 79 7.92 -9.44 -9.82
CA GLN A 79 7.22 -10.69 -10.10
C GLN A 79 7.12 -10.95 -11.60
N GLU A 80 6.74 -9.95 -12.39
CA GLU A 80 6.59 -10.11 -13.84
C GLU A 80 7.94 -10.38 -14.51
N ARG A 81 9.02 -9.67 -14.12
CA ARG A 81 10.38 -9.99 -14.58
C ARG A 81 10.81 -11.40 -14.19
N TRP A 82 10.50 -11.83 -12.97
CA TRP A 82 10.88 -13.18 -12.53
C TRP A 82 10.06 -14.27 -13.21
N LYS A 83 8.78 -14.02 -13.51
CA LYS A 83 7.95 -14.92 -14.34
C LYS A 83 8.45 -14.96 -15.79
N ALA A 84 8.77 -13.82 -16.40
CA ALA A 84 9.33 -13.74 -17.75
C ALA A 84 10.63 -14.56 -17.86
N LYS A 85 11.54 -14.37 -16.89
CA LYS A 85 12.79 -15.15 -16.81
C LYS A 85 12.54 -16.67 -16.66
N ARG A 86 11.45 -17.08 -15.99
CA ARG A 86 11.07 -18.49 -15.89
C ARG A 86 10.29 -19.01 -17.11
N ARG A 87 9.74 -18.13 -17.94
CA ARG A 87 9.10 -18.45 -19.22
C ARG A 87 10.09 -18.52 -20.38
N GLY A 88 11.31 -18.02 -20.20
CA GLY A 88 12.40 -18.13 -21.18
C GLY A 88 12.43 -17.02 -22.23
N ASP A 89 11.73 -15.90 -21.98
CA ASP A 89 11.83 -14.66 -22.77
C ASP A 89 13.06 -13.83 -22.39
#